data_AF-A0A075FGY6-F1
#
_entry.id   AF-A0A075FGY6-F1
#
_cell.length_a   1.000
_cell.length_b   1.000
_cell.length_c   1.000
_cell.angle_alpha   90.00
_cell.angle_beta   90.00
_cell.angle_gamma   90.00
#
_symmetry.space_group_name_H-M   'P 1'
#
loop_
_entity.id
_entity.type
_entity.pdbx_description
1 polymer ?
#
loop_
_entity_poly.entity_id
_entity_poly.type
_entity_poly.pdbx_seq_one_letter_code
_entity_poly.pdbx_strand_id
1 'polypeptide(L)'
;MREPSLGPSFGMKGGAAGGGYAQVVPMEQINLHFTGDFHAITSAHNLLSALIDNHIYWGNKLNIDVRRIEWRRVVDLNDRALRRININLGGVANGFPREDGFDITVASEIMAIFCLSNNLKDLEEKIGNITVAYTREKKPIYAKDLNAHGPMTVLLKEAIKPNVTQTLENNPAIIHGGPFGNIAHGCNSIIATKTALKLSEYVVTEAGFGADLGAEKFLNIKCRKGNIQPSCVVIVATIRALKMHGGVKKDNLKKENVEALKKGLPNLERHIKNVKKFGLEVTVAINHFITDTDKEVKVIQDYCSTLGIKANLCMHWAKGGEGTKELSNHVVELCKKSKKRKF
;
A
#
# COMPACT_ATOMS: atom_id res chain seq x y z
N MET A 1 1.09 9.39 1.20
CA MET A 1 1.82 8.27 0.59
C MET A 1 2.01 7.15 1.62
N ARG A 2 2.46 5.97 1.16
CA ARG A 2 2.87 4.88 2.04
C ARG A 2 4.33 5.04 2.45
N GLU A 3 4.67 4.56 3.64
CA GLU A 3 6.08 4.40 4.05
C GLU A 3 6.68 3.17 3.34
N PRO A 4 7.89 3.26 2.79
CA PRO A 4 8.60 2.10 2.27
C PRO A 4 9.13 1.22 3.39
N SER A 5 9.13 -0.09 3.14
CA SER A 5 9.85 -1.07 3.97
C SER A 5 11.37 -0.85 3.85
N LEU A 6 12.06 -1.00 4.98
CA LEU A 6 13.50 -0.82 5.12
C LEU A 6 14.28 -1.92 4.40
N GLY A 7 13.85 -3.18 4.54
CA GLY A 7 14.56 -4.34 4.00
C GLY A 7 14.91 -4.23 2.50
N PRO A 8 13.96 -3.86 1.63
CA PRO A 8 14.21 -3.69 0.20
C PRO A 8 15.21 -2.59 -0.17
N SER A 9 15.41 -1.58 0.68
CA SER A 9 16.39 -0.50 0.46
C SER A 9 17.83 -1.02 0.43
N PHE A 10 18.10 -2.13 1.12
CA PHE A 10 19.40 -2.83 1.11
C PHE A 10 19.50 -3.94 0.05
N GLY A 11 18.49 -4.05 -0.83
CA GLY A 11 18.45 -4.98 -1.96
C GLY A 11 18.56 -4.26 -3.30
N MET A 12 17.51 -4.39 -4.13
CA MET A 12 17.45 -3.78 -5.48
C MET A 12 16.39 -2.67 -5.62
N LYS A 13 15.51 -2.46 -4.62
CA LYS A 13 14.43 -1.47 -4.75
C LYS A 13 14.91 -0.10 -4.27
N GLY A 14 14.94 0.86 -5.19
CA GLY A 14 15.15 2.28 -4.90
C GLY A 14 13.90 2.96 -4.31
N GLY A 15 14.07 4.26 -4.01
CA GLY A 15 13.15 5.08 -3.21
C GLY A 15 11.68 5.08 -3.65
N ALA A 16 10.78 5.01 -2.67
CA ALA A 16 9.33 4.90 -2.89
C ALA A 16 8.56 6.24 -2.86
N ALA A 17 9.26 7.36 -2.67
CA ALA A 17 8.65 8.67 -2.41
C ALA A 17 8.82 9.66 -3.59
N GLY A 18 8.67 9.14 -4.82
CA GLY A 18 8.74 9.92 -6.06
C GLY A 18 10.08 9.85 -6.78
N GLY A 19 10.32 10.78 -7.72
CA GLY A 19 11.52 10.82 -8.55
C GLY A 19 11.73 12.14 -9.28
N GLY A 20 12.99 12.50 -9.55
CA GLY A 20 13.34 13.74 -10.24
C GLY A 20 12.91 14.96 -9.40
N TYR A 21 12.32 15.97 -10.04
CA TYR A 21 11.79 17.17 -9.36
C TYR A 21 10.45 16.95 -8.63
N ALA A 22 9.89 15.74 -8.67
CA ALA A 22 8.64 15.38 -7.99
C ALA A 22 8.89 14.32 -6.92
N GLN A 23 9.44 14.76 -5.78
CA GLN A 23 9.82 13.91 -4.65
C GLN A 23 9.29 14.45 -3.33
N VAL A 24 9.10 13.54 -2.38
CA VAL A 24 8.90 13.84 -0.95
C VAL A 24 10.24 13.64 -0.23
N VAL A 25 10.60 14.59 0.62
CA VAL A 25 11.89 14.66 1.32
C VAL A 25 11.68 14.73 2.84
N PRO A 26 12.66 14.39 3.69
CA PRO A 26 14.00 13.86 3.37
C PRO A 26 13.98 12.36 3.00
N MET A 27 14.41 12.05 1.77
CA MET A 27 14.32 10.69 1.17
C MET A 27 15.10 9.64 1.97
N GLU A 28 16.26 10.01 2.53
CA GLU A 28 17.10 9.10 3.33
C GLU A 28 16.38 8.61 4.59
N GLN A 29 15.75 9.53 5.33
CA GLN A 29 14.99 9.17 6.52
C GLN A 29 13.77 8.32 6.15
N ILE A 30 13.05 8.70 5.10
CA ILE A 30 11.85 7.99 4.61
C ILE A 30 12.18 6.54 4.21
N ASN A 31 13.36 6.27 3.64
CA ASN A 31 13.75 4.92 3.19
C ASN A 31 14.36 4.03 4.28
N LEU A 32 14.66 4.60 5.46
CA LEU A 32 15.33 3.91 6.56
C LEU A 32 14.39 3.76 7.75
N HIS A 33 14.66 4.44 8.86
CA HIS A 33 13.90 4.29 10.10
C HIS A 33 12.71 5.24 10.20
N PHE A 34 12.71 6.30 9.39
CA PHE A 34 11.76 7.41 9.44
C PHE A 34 11.39 7.81 10.88
N THR A 35 10.14 7.62 11.28
CA THR A 35 9.62 7.92 12.62
C THR A 35 9.53 6.69 13.53
N GLY A 36 9.92 5.51 13.03
CA GLY A 36 9.91 4.25 13.78
C GLY A 36 8.59 3.48 13.74
N ASP A 37 7.65 3.86 12.86
CA ASP A 37 6.34 3.21 12.76
C ASP A 37 6.47 1.70 12.49
N PHE A 38 7.37 1.32 11.57
CA PHE A 38 7.58 -0.09 11.22
C PHE A 38 8.29 -0.86 12.32
N HIS A 39 9.13 -0.21 13.12
CA HIS A 39 9.71 -0.81 14.33
C HIS A 39 8.62 -1.10 15.35
N ALA A 40 7.73 -0.15 15.61
CA ALA A 40 6.60 -0.33 16.52
C ALA A 40 5.68 -1.48 16.07
N ILE A 41 5.39 -1.58 14.77
CA ILE A 41 4.61 -2.68 14.19
C ILE A 41 5.33 -4.02 14.33
N THR A 42 6.65 -4.05 14.12
CA THR A 42 7.48 -5.25 14.31
C THR A 42 7.43 -5.70 15.78
N SER A 43 7.60 -4.77 16.72
CA SER A 43 7.53 -5.05 18.16
C SER A 43 6.15 -5.55 18.58
N ALA A 44 5.07 -4.91 18.12
CA ALA A 44 3.70 -5.33 18.44
C ALA A 44 3.39 -6.73 17.89
N HIS A 45 3.78 -7.02 16.64
CA HIS A 45 3.57 -8.34 16.05
C HIS A 45 4.34 -9.43 16.79
N ASN A 46 5.64 -9.20 17.07
CA ASN A 46 6.47 -10.20 17.74
C ASN A 46 6.13 -10.36 19.23
N LEU A 47 5.55 -9.32 19.88
CA LEU A 47 4.96 -9.47 21.22
C LEU A 47 3.85 -10.53 21.21
N LEU A 48 2.96 -10.51 20.22
CA LEU A 48 1.90 -11.52 20.10
C LEU A 48 2.50 -12.91 19.87
N SER A 49 3.49 -13.04 19.00
CA SER A 49 4.18 -14.32 18.77
C SER A 49 4.83 -14.86 20.06
N ALA A 50 5.45 -13.98 20.87
CA ALA A 50 6.03 -14.34 22.16
C ALA A 50 4.95 -14.75 23.19
N LEU A 51 3.82 -14.04 23.25
CA LEU A 51 2.72 -14.37 24.16
C LEU A 51 2.06 -15.72 23.83
N ILE A 52 1.94 -16.07 22.54
CA ILE A 52 1.45 -17.38 22.10
C ILE A 52 2.33 -18.49 22.65
N ASP A 53 3.64 -18.44 22.38
CA ASP A 53 4.58 -19.47 22.83
C ASP A 53 4.70 -19.52 24.36
N ASN A 54 4.68 -18.36 25.04
CA ASN A 54 4.68 -18.28 26.51
C ASN A 54 3.42 -18.88 27.14
N HIS A 55 2.24 -18.68 26.54
CA HIS A 55 1.00 -19.29 27.02
C HIS A 55 1.04 -20.82 26.89
N ILE A 56 1.61 -21.32 25.80
CA ILE A 56 1.79 -22.76 25.60
C ILE A 56 2.77 -23.32 26.65
N TYR A 57 3.87 -22.61 26.90
CA TYR A 57 4.88 -22.96 27.90
C TYR A 57 4.28 -23.11 29.31
N TRP A 58 3.49 -22.13 29.77
CA TRP A 58 2.93 -22.10 31.13
C TRP A 58 1.61 -22.87 31.30
N GLY A 59 1.41 -23.93 30.53
CA GLY A 59 0.32 -24.89 30.72
C GLY A 59 -0.80 -24.86 29.69
N ASN A 60 -0.65 -24.07 28.61
CA ASN A 60 -1.51 -24.11 27.41
C ASN A 60 -3.02 -24.21 27.72
N LYS A 61 -3.53 -23.37 28.62
CA LYS A 61 -4.94 -23.44 29.08
C LYS A 61 -5.98 -23.24 27.97
N LEU A 62 -5.56 -22.65 26.85
CA LEU A 62 -6.39 -22.45 25.65
C LEU A 62 -6.36 -23.66 24.71
N ASN A 63 -5.62 -24.72 25.04
CA ASN A 63 -5.48 -25.94 24.24
C ASN A 63 -5.03 -25.65 22.80
N ILE A 64 -4.09 -24.72 22.61
CA ILE A 64 -3.52 -24.37 21.30
C ILE A 64 -2.85 -25.61 20.72
N ASP A 65 -3.20 -25.97 19.48
CA ASP A 65 -2.48 -26.97 18.70
C ASP A 65 -1.30 -26.29 17.99
N VAL A 66 -0.06 -26.64 18.37
CA VAL A 66 1.17 -26.04 17.81
C VAL A 66 1.31 -26.20 16.30
N ARG A 67 0.57 -27.15 15.69
CA ARG A 67 0.53 -27.40 14.24
C ARG A 67 -0.49 -26.53 13.52
N ARG A 68 -1.28 -25.74 14.26
CA ARG A 68 -2.39 -24.91 13.77
C ARG A 68 -2.25 -23.46 14.24
N ILE A 69 -1.02 -23.01 14.47
CA ILE A 69 -0.71 -21.60 14.70
C ILE A 69 -0.54 -20.98 13.32
N GLU A 70 -1.43 -20.05 12.98
CA GLU A 70 -1.36 -19.28 11.73
C GLU A 70 -0.49 -18.03 11.89
N TRP A 71 -0.33 -17.57 13.14
CA TRP A 71 0.46 -16.40 13.47
C TRP A 71 1.97 -16.68 13.44
N ARG A 72 2.63 -16.09 12.44
CA ARG A 72 4.09 -16.16 12.22
C ARG A 72 4.83 -15.13 13.08
N ARG A 73 6.09 -14.88 12.75
CA ARG A 73 6.90 -13.74 13.26
C ARG A 73 7.21 -12.76 12.13
N VAL A 74 7.72 -11.58 12.44
CA VAL A 74 8.14 -10.61 11.40
C VAL A 74 9.47 -9.93 11.68
N VAL A 75 10.14 -9.54 10.59
CA VAL A 75 11.32 -8.67 10.61
C VAL A 75 11.35 -7.84 9.33
N ASP A 76 11.70 -6.56 9.41
CA ASP A 76 11.73 -5.68 8.23
C ASP A 76 13.05 -5.79 7.45
N LEU A 77 13.43 -7.02 7.10
CA LEU A 77 14.65 -7.35 6.35
C LEU A 77 14.34 -8.36 5.25
N ASN A 78 15.11 -8.32 4.17
CA ASN A 78 15.03 -9.30 3.09
C ASN A 78 15.79 -10.59 3.46
N ASP A 79 15.34 -11.29 4.51
CA ASP A 79 15.98 -12.51 5.00
C ASP A 79 15.24 -13.77 4.53
N ARG A 80 15.88 -14.52 3.61
CA ARG A 80 15.30 -15.77 3.10
C ARG A 80 15.47 -16.95 4.06
N ALA A 81 16.43 -16.91 4.98
CA ALA A 81 16.74 -18.02 5.87
C ALA A 81 15.61 -18.25 6.90
N LEU A 82 14.88 -17.19 7.24
CA LEU A 82 13.82 -17.23 8.25
C LEU A 82 12.45 -17.68 7.69
N ARG A 83 12.34 -18.02 6.41
CA ARG A 83 11.04 -18.41 5.80
C ARG A 83 10.41 -19.64 6.45
N ARG A 84 11.24 -20.60 6.89
CA ARG A 84 10.83 -21.83 7.59
C ARG A 84 11.89 -22.18 8.62
N ILE A 85 11.48 -22.28 9.87
CA ILE A 85 12.36 -22.55 11.00
C ILE A 85 11.68 -23.52 11.97
N ASN A 86 12.49 -24.14 12.83
CA ASN A 86 12.02 -24.80 14.05
C ASN A 86 12.42 -23.92 15.23
N ILE A 87 11.48 -23.63 16.12
CA ILE A 87 11.73 -22.82 17.32
C ILE A 87 11.56 -23.65 18.60
N ASN A 88 11.88 -23.06 19.75
CA ASN A 88 11.71 -23.66 21.08
C ASN A 88 12.47 -25.00 21.23
N LEU A 89 13.66 -25.09 20.63
CA LEU A 89 14.57 -26.24 20.75
C LEU A 89 15.47 -26.09 21.98
N GLY A 90 16.13 -27.18 22.40
CA GLY A 90 17.14 -27.14 23.47
C GLY A 90 16.66 -27.55 24.87
N GLY A 91 15.58 -28.34 24.94
CA GLY A 91 15.13 -28.99 26.18
C GLY A 91 14.04 -28.23 26.94
N VAL A 92 13.72 -28.72 28.15
CA VAL A 92 12.53 -28.32 28.93
C VAL A 92 12.44 -26.81 29.18
N ALA A 93 13.58 -26.15 29.44
CA ALA A 93 13.62 -24.72 29.72
C ALA A 93 13.19 -23.84 28.52
N ASN A 94 13.26 -24.37 27.29
CA ASN A 94 13.05 -23.59 26.06
C ASN A 94 11.66 -23.83 25.43
N GLY A 95 10.82 -24.62 26.09
CA GLY A 95 9.42 -24.85 25.71
C GLY A 95 9.19 -26.00 24.73
N PHE A 96 8.15 -25.85 23.92
CA PHE A 96 7.64 -26.93 23.06
C PHE A 96 8.03 -26.69 21.60
N PRO A 97 8.82 -27.59 20.99
CA PRO A 97 9.23 -27.47 19.60
C PRO A 97 8.04 -27.35 18.63
N ARG A 98 8.15 -26.44 17.68
CA ARG A 98 7.19 -26.30 16.57
C ARG A 98 7.84 -25.70 15.33
N GLU A 99 7.21 -25.95 14.18
CA GLU A 99 7.51 -25.22 12.95
C GLU A 99 6.99 -23.78 13.04
N ASP A 100 7.76 -22.86 12.46
CA ASP A 100 7.40 -21.45 12.38
C ASP A 100 8.05 -20.79 11.15
N GLY A 101 7.84 -19.48 10.98
CA GLY A 101 8.63 -18.69 10.05
C GLY A 101 8.42 -17.20 10.23
N PHE A 102 9.19 -16.43 9.46
CA PHE A 102 9.09 -14.99 9.41
C PHE A 102 8.52 -14.52 8.09
N ASP A 103 7.77 -13.43 8.16
CA ASP A 103 7.43 -12.59 7.02
C ASP A 103 8.09 -11.21 7.17
N ILE A 104 8.10 -10.44 6.09
CA ILE A 104 8.55 -9.05 6.18
C ILE A 104 7.49 -8.21 6.91
N THR A 105 7.87 -7.23 7.73
CA THR A 105 6.93 -6.49 8.61
C THR A 105 5.70 -5.91 7.89
N VAL A 106 5.86 -5.41 6.66
CA VAL A 106 4.73 -4.88 5.86
C VAL A 106 3.69 -5.93 5.43
N ALA A 107 4.01 -7.21 5.55
CA ALA A 107 3.10 -8.33 5.33
C ALA A 107 2.24 -8.66 6.56
N SER A 108 2.58 -8.12 7.73
CA SER A 108 1.87 -8.33 8.98
C SER A 108 0.40 -7.89 8.90
N GLU A 109 -0.50 -8.69 9.48
CA GLU A 109 -1.90 -8.25 9.67
C GLU A 109 -1.98 -6.99 10.55
N ILE A 110 -1.02 -6.77 11.46
CA ILE A 110 -0.91 -5.53 12.23
C ILE A 110 -0.74 -4.32 11.31
N MET A 111 0.05 -4.42 10.24
CA MET A 111 0.20 -3.34 9.26
C MET A 111 -1.14 -3.05 8.54
N ALA A 112 -1.90 -4.10 8.19
CA ALA A 112 -3.20 -3.93 7.55
C ALA A 112 -4.23 -3.29 8.51
N ILE A 113 -4.31 -3.78 9.74
CA ILE A 113 -5.17 -3.26 10.81
C ILE A 113 -4.80 -1.81 11.13
N PHE A 114 -3.52 -1.49 11.29
CA PHE A 114 -3.00 -0.15 11.51
C PHE A 114 -3.47 0.81 10.41
N CYS A 115 -3.37 0.40 9.15
CA CYS A 115 -3.81 1.21 8.02
C CYS A 115 -5.34 1.33 7.88
N LEU A 116 -6.11 0.37 8.39
CA LEU A 116 -7.58 0.37 8.33
C LEU A 116 -8.26 0.83 9.61
N SER A 117 -7.50 1.29 10.61
CA SER A 117 -8.05 1.80 11.87
C SER A 117 -8.44 3.27 11.74
N ASN A 118 -9.51 3.68 12.41
CA ASN A 118 -10.02 5.05 12.43
C ASN A 118 -9.52 5.85 13.64
N ASN A 119 -9.11 5.17 14.71
CA ASN A 119 -8.59 5.73 15.96
C ASN A 119 -7.98 4.59 16.80
N LEU A 120 -7.44 4.92 17.97
CA LEU A 120 -6.77 3.96 18.85
C LEU A 120 -7.70 2.87 19.40
N LYS A 121 -8.97 3.20 19.69
CA LYS A 121 -9.95 2.21 20.18
C LYS A 121 -10.32 1.19 19.09
N ASP A 122 -10.54 1.66 17.87
CA ASP A 122 -10.79 0.80 16.69
C ASP A 122 -9.56 -0.06 16.37
N LEU A 123 -8.33 0.47 16.58
CA LEU A 123 -7.09 -0.30 16.47
C LEU A 123 -7.05 -1.46 17.48
N GLU A 124 -7.28 -1.17 18.76
CA GLU A 124 -7.26 -2.16 19.84
C GLU A 124 -8.29 -3.28 19.63
N GLU A 125 -9.52 -2.91 19.26
CA GLU A 125 -10.59 -3.87 18.98
C GLU A 125 -10.23 -4.81 17.82
N LYS A 126 -9.68 -4.26 16.73
CA LYS A 126 -9.24 -5.06 15.58
C LYS A 126 -8.10 -6.00 15.95
N ILE A 127 -7.12 -5.53 16.71
CA ILE A 127 -6.02 -6.38 17.20
C ILE A 127 -6.59 -7.53 18.03
N GLY A 128 -7.54 -7.26 18.94
CA GLY A 128 -8.16 -8.29 19.77
C GLY A 128 -8.90 -9.38 18.98
N ASN A 129 -9.40 -9.06 17.78
CA ASN A 129 -10.14 -9.97 16.93
C ASN A 129 -9.29 -10.74 15.90
N ILE A 130 -7.96 -10.59 15.93
CA ILE A 130 -7.04 -11.39 15.11
C ILE A 130 -7.14 -12.86 15.53
N THR A 131 -7.40 -13.75 14.59
CA THR A 131 -7.28 -15.20 14.81
C THR A 131 -5.82 -15.60 14.73
N VAL A 132 -5.26 -16.15 15.81
CA VAL A 132 -3.83 -16.48 15.90
C VAL A 132 -3.53 -17.97 15.74
N ALA A 133 -4.46 -18.82 16.18
CA ALA A 133 -4.29 -20.26 16.19
C ALA A 133 -5.65 -20.96 16.29
N TYR A 134 -5.62 -22.29 16.26
CA TYR A 134 -6.79 -23.13 16.53
C TYR A 134 -6.50 -24.15 17.63
N THR A 135 -7.55 -24.54 18.36
CA THR A 135 -7.49 -25.69 19.26
C THR A 135 -7.39 -27.01 18.48
N ARG A 136 -7.14 -28.12 19.19
CA ARG A 136 -7.20 -29.47 18.61
C ARG A 136 -8.56 -29.79 17.99
N GLU A 137 -9.63 -29.24 18.57
CA GLU A 137 -11.02 -29.34 18.09
C GLU A 137 -11.36 -28.31 17.01
N LYS A 138 -10.36 -27.59 16.47
CA LYS A 138 -10.50 -26.57 15.42
C LYS A 138 -11.32 -25.34 15.82
N LYS A 139 -11.37 -25.00 17.11
CA LYS A 139 -11.96 -23.74 17.56
C LYS A 139 -10.96 -22.60 17.38
N PRO A 140 -11.36 -21.43 16.85
CA PRO A 140 -10.45 -20.31 16.68
C PRO A 140 -10.02 -19.74 18.03
N ILE A 141 -8.77 -19.30 18.11
CA ILE A 141 -8.20 -18.60 19.25
C ILE A 141 -7.78 -17.21 18.78
N TYR A 142 -8.20 -16.20 19.53
CA TYR A 142 -7.99 -14.80 19.18
C TYR A 142 -6.89 -14.17 20.03
N ALA A 143 -6.30 -13.07 19.54
CA ALA A 143 -5.29 -12.32 20.31
C ALA A 143 -5.83 -11.79 21.66
N LYS A 144 -7.14 -11.53 21.77
CA LYS A 144 -7.79 -11.17 23.04
C LYS A 144 -7.84 -12.30 24.06
N ASP A 145 -7.87 -13.55 23.62
CA ASP A 145 -7.84 -14.72 24.53
C ASP A 145 -6.47 -14.84 25.23
N LEU A 146 -5.44 -14.23 24.64
CA LEU A 146 -4.09 -14.09 25.20
C LEU A 146 -3.86 -12.72 25.90
N ASN A 147 -4.90 -11.89 26.03
CA ASN A 147 -4.82 -10.52 26.56
C ASN A 147 -3.77 -9.63 25.86
N ALA A 148 -3.51 -9.86 24.57
CA ALA A 148 -2.41 -9.19 23.85
C ALA A 148 -2.77 -7.80 23.30
N HIS A 149 -4.06 -7.54 23.04
CA HIS A 149 -4.55 -6.34 22.35
C HIS A 149 -4.19 -5.02 23.03
N GLY A 150 -4.36 -4.91 24.35
CA GLY A 150 -3.98 -3.71 25.11
C GLY A 150 -2.47 -3.41 25.01
N PRO A 151 -1.57 -4.34 25.42
CA PRO A 151 -0.13 -4.16 25.31
C PRO A 151 0.37 -3.84 23.89
N MET A 152 -0.18 -4.50 22.88
CA MET A 152 0.16 -4.20 21.47
C MET A 152 -0.29 -2.80 21.06
N THR A 153 -1.46 -2.36 21.53
CA THR A 153 -1.96 -1.00 21.27
C THR A 153 -1.07 0.07 21.91
N VAL A 154 -0.52 -0.20 23.10
CA VAL A 154 0.44 0.70 23.76
C VAL A 154 1.71 0.86 22.92
N LEU A 155 2.24 -0.23 22.35
CA LEU A 155 3.41 -0.18 21.46
C LEU A 155 3.15 0.65 20.19
N LEU A 156 1.90 0.70 19.73
CA LEU A 156 1.49 1.41 18.52
C LEU A 156 0.97 2.83 18.78
N LYS A 157 0.90 3.26 20.05
CA LYS A 157 0.26 4.53 20.45
C LYS A 157 0.89 5.76 19.78
N GLU A 158 2.21 5.78 19.67
CA GLU A 158 2.91 6.89 19.01
C GLU A 158 2.90 6.71 17.49
N ALA A 159 3.15 5.49 17.03
CA ALA A 159 3.17 5.14 15.60
C ALA A 159 1.85 5.49 14.90
N ILE A 160 0.68 5.39 15.55
CA ILE A 160 -0.61 5.66 14.90
C ILE A 160 -0.81 7.12 14.45
N LYS A 161 0.08 8.04 14.86
CA LYS A 161 0.03 9.46 14.50
C LYS A 161 0.64 9.66 13.11
N PRO A 162 -0.10 10.24 12.13
CA PRO A 162 0.44 10.43 10.80
C PRO A 162 1.66 11.35 10.74
N ASN A 163 2.67 10.95 9.97
CA ASN A 163 3.92 11.70 9.84
C ASN A 163 3.81 12.76 8.74
N VAL A 164 3.98 14.03 9.11
CA VAL A 164 3.98 15.16 8.18
C VAL A 164 5.40 15.40 7.70
N THR A 165 5.53 15.62 6.39
CA THR A 165 6.76 16.06 5.74
C THR A 165 6.40 16.92 4.52
N GLN A 166 7.31 17.12 3.57
CA GLN A 166 7.10 18.00 2.41
C GLN A 166 7.63 17.45 1.09
N THR A 167 7.09 17.97 -0.02
CA THR A 167 7.65 17.81 -1.36
C THR A 167 8.87 18.72 -1.55
N LEU A 168 9.61 18.54 -2.65
CA LEU A 168 10.68 19.48 -3.06
C LEU A 168 10.20 20.92 -3.28
N GLU A 169 8.90 21.11 -3.55
CA GLU A 169 8.26 22.42 -3.71
C GLU A 169 7.58 22.90 -2.41
N ASN A 170 7.95 22.32 -1.27
CA ASN A 170 7.47 22.66 0.07
C ASN A 170 5.96 22.46 0.27
N ASN A 171 5.30 21.63 -0.55
CA ASN A 171 3.91 21.27 -0.31
C ASN A 171 3.82 20.19 0.79
N PRO A 172 2.83 20.26 1.70
CA PRO A 172 2.66 19.24 2.74
C PRO A 172 2.43 17.84 2.15
N ALA A 173 3.11 16.85 2.70
CA ALA A 173 2.94 15.44 2.39
C ALA A 173 2.77 14.63 3.69
N ILE A 174 1.87 13.65 3.70
CA ILE A 174 1.72 12.73 4.83
C ILE A 174 2.17 11.34 4.40
N ILE A 175 3.12 10.74 5.12
CA ILE A 175 3.60 9.37 4.92
C ILE A 175 3.19 8.55 6.14
N HIS A 176 2.34 7.53 5.96
CA HIS A 176 1.86 6.74 7.10
C HIS A 176 1.33 5.37 6.70
N GLY A 177 1.97 4.32 7.24
CA GLY A 177 1.66 2.92 6.96
C GLY A 177 2.04 2.48 5.55
N GLY A 178 2.16 1.16 5.35
CA GLY A 178 2.60 0.61 4.07
C GLY A 178 2.31 -0.89 3.89
N PRO A 179 1.03 -1.33 3.89
CA PRO A 179 0.68 -2.72 3.70
C PRO A 179 0.93 -3.15 2.26
N PHE A 180 1.16 -4.44 2.07
CA PHE A 180 1.18 -5.02 0.73
C PHE A 180 -0.14 -4.84 -0.03
N GLY A 181 -0.06 -4.74 -1.36
CA GLY A 181 -1.23 -4.66 -2.24
C GLY A 181 -1.77 -5.99 -2.74
N ASN A 182 -1.12 -7.12 -2.43
CA ASN A 182 -1.57 -8.46 -2.82
C ASN A 182 -2.33 -9.15 -1.68
N ILE A 183 -1.69 -9.43 -0.54
CA ILE A 183 -2.30 -10.07 0.64
C ILE A 183 -3.10 -9.08 1.51
N ALA A 184 -2.89 -7.77 1.30
CA ALA A 184 -3.65 -6.70 1.94
C ALA A 184 -4.13 -5.68 0.89
N HIS A 185 -4.53 -4.49 1.33
CA HIS A 185 -5.22 -3.48 0.53
C HIS A 185 -4.30 -2.43 -0.12
N GLY A 186 -2.99 -2.43 0.17
CA GLY A 186 -2.01 -1.63 -0.57
C GLY A 186 -2.15 -0.11 -0.49
N CYS A 187 -2.78 0.44 0.55
CA CYS A 187 -2.99 1.89 0.72
C CYS A 187 -2.28 2.40 1.97
N ASN A 188 -2.00 3.71 2.03
CA ASN A 188 -1.62 4.36 3.29
C ASN A 188 -2.80 4.34 4.27
N SER A 189 -2.56 4.69 5.53
CA SER A 189 -3.61 4.65 6.57
C SER A 189 -4.86 5.51 6.28
N ILE A 190 -6.00 5.07 6.83
CA ILE A 190 -7.25 5.84 6.87
C ILE A 190 -7.07 7.13 7.68
N ILE A 191 -6.38 7.06 8.82
CA ILE A 191 -6.15 8.24 9.68
C ILE A 191 -5.44 9.34 8.89
N ALA A 192 -4.34 9.02 8.19
CA ALA A 192 -3.63 10.01 7.36
C ALA A 192 -4.52 10.62 6.27
N THR A 193 -5.29 9.79 5.56
CA THR A 193 -6.19 10.29 4.51
C THR A 193 -7.32 11.16 5.09
N LYS A 194 -7.90 10.80 6.24
CA LYS A 194 -8.94 11.60 6.91
C LYS A 194 -8.39 12.91 7.45
N THR A 195 -7.22 12.88 8.08
CA THR A 195 -6.54 14.09 8.56
C THR A 195 -6.28 15.04 7.40
N ALA A 196 -5.72 14.55 6.28
CA ALA A 196 -5.51 15.37 5.09
C ALA A 196 -6.83 15.98 4.56
N LEU A 197 -7.91 15.20 4.49
CA LEU A 197 -9.23 15.66 4.01
C LEU A 197 -9.85 16.75 4.90
N LYS A 198 -9.40 16.89 6.15
CA LYS A 198 -9.83 17.96 7.06
C LYS A 198 -8.95 19.21 6.98
N LEU A 199 -7.73 19.09 6.46
CA LEU A 199 -6.72 20.15 6.44
C LEU A 199 -6.49 20.75 5.05
N SER A 200 -6.97 20.12 3.98
CA SER A 200 -6.79 20.60 2.61
C SER A 200 -8.05 20.48 1.76
N GLU A 201 -8.16 21.34 0.75
CA GLU A 201 -9.26 21.30 -0.22
C GLU A 201 -9.15 20.09 -1.15
N TYR A 202 -7.92 19.69 -1.49
CA TYR A 202 -7.61 18.53 -2.31
C TYR A 202 -6.63 17.62 -1.60
N VAL A 203 -6.90 16.30 -1.67
CA VAL A 203 -6.02 15.25 -1.15
C VAL A 203 -5.74 14.27 -2.26
N VAL A 204 -4.46 14.18 -2.64
CA VAL A 204 -3.99 13.17 -3.60
C VAL A 204 -3.45 11.99 -2.80
N THR A 205 -3.98 10.80 -3.07
CA THR A 205 -3.53 9.54 -2.48
C THR A 205 -3.43 8.48 -3.55
N GLU A 206 -2.73 7.38 -3.24
CA GLU A 206 -2.49 6.28 -4.16
C GLU A 206 -2.83 4.92 -3.53
N ALA A 207 -2.89 3.89 -4.37
CA ALA A 207 -2.94 2.49 -3.99
C ALA A 207 -1.89 1.71 -4.81
N GLY A 208 -1.26 0.70 -4.21
CA GLY A 208 -0.21 -0.07 -4.86
C GLY A 208 -0.71 -1.01 -5.97
N PHE A 209 0.17 -1.34 -6.92
CA PHE A 209 -0.13 -2.08 -8.15
C PHE A 209 -1.05 -1.33 -9.12
N GLY A 210 -1.65 -2.03 -10.08
CA GLY A 210 -2.60 -1.47 -11.04
C GLY A 210 -3.99 -1.26 -10.44
N ALA A 211 -4.90 -0.66 -11.22
CA ALA A 211 -6.26 -0.36 -10.77
C ALA A 211 -7.14 -1.62 -10.57
N ASP A 212 -6.72 -2.76 -11.13
CA ASP A 212 -7.31 -4.08 -10.92
C ASP A 212 -7.09 -4.64 -9.51
N LEU A 213 -6.02 -4.22 -8.82
CA LEU A 213 -5.74 -4.61 -7.44
C LEU A 213 -5.84 -3.42 -6.48
N GLY A 214 -4.99 -2.41 -6.67
CA GLY A 214 -4.87 -1.28 -5.75
C GLY A 214 -6.15 -0.45 -5.69
N ALA A 215 -6.61 0.03 -6.85
CA ALA A 215 -7.82 0.86 -6.88
C ALA A 215 -9.06 0.05 -6.47
N GLU A 216 -9.21 -1.19 -6.94
CA GLU A 216 -10.29 -2.09 -6.51
C GLU A 216 -10.35 -2.19 -4.97
N LYS A 217 -9.23 -2.48 -4.31
CA LYS A 217 -9.17 -2.60 -2.84
C LYS A 217 -9.30 -1.26 -2.13
N PHE A 218 -8.80 -0.17 -2.70
CA PHE A 218 -9.02 1.18 -2.17
C PHE A 218 -10.53 1.46 -2.11
N LEU A 219 -11.25 1.20 -3.20
CA LEU A 219 -12.68 1.52 -3.34
C LEU A 219 -13.58 0.55 -2.55
N ASN A 220 -13.30 -0.76 -2.59
CA ASN A 220 -14.13 -1.76 -1.92
C ASN A 220 -13.79 -1.97 -0.44
N ILE A 221 -12.55 -1.71 -0.01
CA ILE A 221 -12.12 -1.93 1.39
C ILE A 221 -11.91 -0.60 2.10
N LYS A 222 -10.91 0.21 1.67
CA LYS A 222 -10.50 1.41 2.41
C LYS A 222 -11.61 2.46 2.46
N CYS A 223 -12.28 2.73 1.33
CA CYS A 223 -13.38 3.67 1.25
C CYS A 223 -14.55 3.30 2.16
N ARG A 224 -14.96 2.03 2.15
CA ARG A 224 -16.06 1.53 3.00
C ARG A 224 -15.69 1.56 4.48
N LYS A 225 -14.50 1.08 4.85
CA LYS A 225 -13.99 1.08 6.25
C LYS A 225 -13.72 2.49 6.77
N GLY A 226 -13.33 3.40 5.89
CA GLY A 226 -13.00 4.77 6.22
C GLY A 226 -14.17 5.74 6.08
N ASN A 227 -15.30 5.34 5.49
CA ASN A 227 -16.35 6.27 5.08
C ASN A 227 -15.76 7.48 4.30
N ILE A 228 -14.91 7.17 3.31
CA ILE A 228 -14.29 8.17 2.43
C ILE A 228 -14.69 7.89 1.00
N GLN A 229 -14.90 8.96 0.24
CA GLN A 229 -15.35 8.89 -1.14
C GLN A 229 -14.41 9.71 -2.04
N PRO A 230 -13.78 9.10 -3.06
CA PRO A 230 -12.96 9.84 -4.01
C PRO A 230 -13.83 10.67 -4.94
N SER A 231 -13.34 11.87 -5.28
CA SER A 231 -14.03 12.76 -6.24
C SER A 231 -13.69 12.43 -7.69
N CYS A 232 -12.47 11.96 -7.95
CA CYS A 232 -12.01 11.50 -9.26
C CYS A 232 -10.86 10.50 -9.10
N VAL A 233 -10.49 9.84 -10.19
CA VAL A 233 -9.35 8.92 -10.27
C VAL A 233 -8.42 9.32 -11.41
N VAL A 234 -7.11 9.33 -11.14
CA VAL A 234 -6.08 9.48 -12.16
C VAL A 234 -5.47 8.10 -12.42
N ILE A 235 -5.54 7.61 -13.66
CA ILE A 235 -4.83 6.40 -14.07
C ILE A 235 -3.52 6.82 -14.74
N VAL A 236 -2.40 6.43 -14.14
CA VAL A 236 -1.07 6.69 -14.70
C VAL A 236 -0.72 5.64 -15.74
N ALA A 237 -0.21 6.07 -16.89
CA ALA A 237 0.28 5.20 -17.96
C ALA A 237 1.60 5.74 -18.54
N THR A 238 2.36 4.86 -19.19
CA THR A 238 3.55 5.24 -19.98
C THR A 238 3.49 4.55 -21.33
N ILE A 239 4.05 5.19 -22.36
CA ILE A 239 4.13 4.61 -23.70
C ILE A 239 4.89 3.29 -23.68
N ARG A 240 5.99 3.23 -22.93
CA ARG A 240 6.80 2.01 -22.75
C ARG A 240 6.00 0.87 -22.11
N ALA A 241 5.22 1.12 -21.06
CA ALA A 241 4.40 0.08 -20.43
C ALA A 241 3.33 -0.45 -21.38
N LEU A 242 2.66 0.42 -22.14
CA LEU A 242 1.67 0.00 -23.12
C LEU A 242 2.30 -0.78 -24.29
N LYS A 243 3.49 -0.38 -24.77
CA LYS A 243 4.26 -1.19 -25.73
C LYS A 243 4.58 -2.58 -25.18
N MET A 244 4.90 -2.71 -23.90
CA MET A 244 5.09 -4.04 -23.27
C MET A 244 3.81 -4.87 -23.28
N HIS A 245 2.66 -4.26 -22.94
CA HIS A 245 1.36 -4.94 -23.05
C HIS A 245 1.01 -5.32 -24.49
N GLY A 246 1.53 -4.60 -25.48
CA GLY A 246 1.47 -4.94 -26.89
C GLY A 246 2.47 -6.00 -27.37
N GLY A 247 3.29 -6.57 -26.48
CA GLY A 247 4.23 -7.65 -26.76
C GLY A 247 5.69 -7.24 -26.95
N VAL A 248 6.05 -5.97 -26.76
CA VAL A 248 7.45 -5.52 -26.89
C VAL A 248 8.24 -5.92 -25.64
N LYS A 249 9.35 -6.64 -25.84
CA LYS A 249 10.28 -7.00 -24.76
C LYS A 249 10.94 -5.76 -24.15
N LYS A 250 11.28 -5.83 -22.87
CA LYS A 250 11.85 -4.73 -22.06
C LYS A 250 13.02 -4.00 -22.75
N ASP A 251 13.89 -4.74 -23.40
CA ASP A 251 15.13 -4.20 -23.99
C ASP A 251 14.87 -3.38 -25.28
N ASN A 252 13.70 -3.54 -25.89
CA ASN A 252 13.33 -2.91 -27.16
C ASN A 252 12.38 -1.72 -27.01
N LEU A 253 12.14 -1.22 -25.79
CA LEU A 253 11.13 -0.20 -25.51
C LEU A 253 11.50 1.23 -25.92
N LYS A 254 12.79 1.49 -26.22
CA LYS A 254 13.28 2.83 -26.59
C LYS A 254 12.92 3.23 -28.03
N LYS A 255 12.57 2.27 -28.89
CA LYS A 255 12.20 2.53 -30.28
C LYS A 255 10.72 2.89 -30.37
N GLU A 256 10.39 3.83 -31.27
CA GLU A 256 8.99 4.12 -31.62
C GLU A 256 8.31 2.84 -32.13
N ASN A 257 7.12 2.53 -31.62
CA ASN A 257 6.30 1.42 -32.12
C ASN A 257 4.81 1.67 -31.85
N VAL A 258 4.19 2.45 -32.73
CA VAL A 258 2.76 2.81 -32.67
C VAL A 258 1.86 1.57 -32.74
N GLU A 259 2.22 0.56 -33.51
CA GLU A 259 1.39 -0.65 -33.65
C GLU A 259 1.37 -1.50 -32.38
N ALA A 260 2.51 -1.68 -31.73
CA ALA A 260 2.55 -2.32 -30.42
C ALA A 260 1.85 -1.48 -29.35
N LEU A 261 2.02 -0.16 -29.38
CA LEU A 261 1.31 0.75 -28.48
C LEU A 261 -0.21 0.55 -28.59
N LYS A 262 -0.76 0.57 -29.81
CA LYS A 262 -2.19 0.30 -30.07
C LYS A 262 -2.63 -1.06 -29.53
N LYS A 263 -1.83 -2.11 -29.71
CA LYS A 263 -2.12 -3.46 -29.17
C LYS A 263 -2.11 -3.50 -27.64
N GLY A 264 -1.41 -2.59 -26.98
CA GLY A 264 -1.38 -2.46 -25.52
C GLY A 264 -2.48 -1.60 -24.91
N LEU A 265 -3.10 -0.71 -25.69
CA LEU A 265 -4.20 0.17 -25.24
C LEU A 265 -5.39 -0.56 -24.58
N PRO A 266 -5.78 -1.80 -24.96
CA PRO A 266 -6.83 -2.54 -24.27
C PRO A 266 -6.59 -2.72 -22.76
N ASN A 267 -5.33 -2.73 -22.30
CA ASN A 267 -5.04 -2.75 -20.87
C ASN A 267 -5.52 -1.45 -20.19
N LEU A 268 -5.14 -0.29 -20.72
CA LEU A 268 -5.57 1.02 -20.22
C LEU A 268 -7.10 1.17 -20.32
N GLU A 269 -7.69 0.77 -21.44
CA GLU A 269 -9.14 0.77 -21.65
C GLU A 269 -9.87 -0.03 -20.55
N ARG A 270 -9.36 -1.22 -20.22
CA ARG A 270 -9.95 -2.06 -19.18
C ARG A 270 -9.92 -1.38 -17.82
N HIS A 271 -8.78 -0.78 -17.43
CA HIS A 271 -8.68 -0.06 -16.16
C HIS A 271 -9.61 1.15 -16.10
N ILE A 272 -9.71 1.92 -17.19
CA ILE A 272 -10.66 3.02 -17.35
C ILE A 272 -12.10 2.52 -17.14
N LYS A 273 -12.49 1.46 -17.86
CA LYS A 273 -13.84 0.87 -17.77
C LYS A 273 -14.15 0.37 -16.36
N ASN A 274 -13.16 -0.22 -15.68
CA ASN A 274 -13.33 -0.69 -14.31
C ASN A 274 -13.58 0.46 -13.34
N VAL A 275 -12.82 1.56 -13.43
CA VAL A 275 -13.06 2.75 -12.59
C VAL A 275 -14.44 3.35 -12.86
N LYS A 276 -14.85 3.45 -14.12
CA LYS A 276 -16.20 3.93 -14.49
C LYS A 276 -17.33 3.08 -13.89
N LYS A 277 -17.13 1.78 -13.66
CA LYS A 277 -18.13 0.91 -12.98
C LYS A 277 -18.40 1.32 -11.54
N PHE A 278 -17.45 1.97 -10.87
CA PHE A 278 -17.64 2.56 -9.54
C PHE A 278 -18.32 3.93 -9.59
N GLY A 279 -18.78 4.38 -10.77
CA GLY A 279 -19.45 5.67 -10.93
C GLY A 279 -18.54 6.88 -10.76
N LEU A 280 -17.22 6.70 -10.84
CA LEU A 280 -16.21 7.74 -10.63
C LEU A 280 -15.75 8.38 -11.93
N GLU A 281 -15.50 9.70 -11.85
CA GLU A 281 -14.81 10.45 -12.89
C GLU A 281 -13.36 9.98 -13.01
N VAL A 282 -12.85 9.86 -14.23
CA VAL A 282 -11.52 9.32 -14.51
C VAL A 282 -10.78 10.15 -15.55
N THR A 283 -9.49 10.38 -15.34
CA THR A 283 -8.54 10.96 -16.31
C THR A 283 -7.30 10.08 -16.42
N VAL A 284 -6.56 10.22 -17.52
CA VAL A 284 -5.27 9.56 -17.71
C VAL A 284 -4.13 10.57 -17.56
N ALA A 285 -3.07 10.17 -16.86
CA ALA A 285 -1.80 10.88 -16.81
C ALA A 285 -0.75 10.06 -17.56
N ILE A 286 -0.22 10.61 -18.65
CA ILE A 286 0.83 9.97 -19.46
C ILE A 286 2.17 10.49 -18.94
N ASN A 287 2.91 9.68 -18.19
CA ASN A 287 4.23 10.08 -17.72
C ASN A 287 5.23 10.00 -18.88
N HIS A 288 5.77 11.15 -19.27
CA HIS A 288 6.65 11.32 -20.42
C HIS A 288 8.06 10.77 -20.14
N PHE A 289 8.61 10.02 -21.10
CA PHE A 289 10.03 9.66 -21.15
C PHE A 289 10.72 10.33 -22.34
N ILE A 290 12.03 10.58 -22.23
CA ILE A 290 12.84 11.25 -23.28
C ILE A 290 12.78 10.53 -24.63
N THR A 291 12.53 9.22 -24.64
CA THR A 291 12.43 8.40 -25.86
C THR A 291 11.03 8.34 -26.46
N ASP A 292 10.04 8.90 -25.78
CA ASP A 292 8.66 8.89 -26.24
C ASP A 292 8.49 9.92 -27.37
N THR A 293 7.76 9.55 -28.43
CA THR A 293 7.52 10.46 -29.56
C THR A 293 6.15 11.12 -29.45
N ASP A 294 5.99 12.32 -30.04
CA ASP A 294 4.70 13.02 -30.08
C ASP A 294 3.62 12.18 -30.76
N LYS A 295 4.00 11.34 -31.75
CA LYS A 295 3.09 10.39 -32.40
C LYS A 295 2.56 9.36 -31.42
N GLU A 296 3.43 8.76 -30.60
CA GLU A 296 3.03 7.79 -29.58
C GLU A 296 2.16 8.44 -28.49
N VAL A 297 2.47 9.66 -28.07
CA VAL A 297 1.63 10.42 -27.12
C VAL A 297 0.24 10.65 -27.70
N LYS A 298 0.17 11.13 -28.95
CA LYS A 298 -1.09 11.45 -29.62
C LYS A 298 -2.00 10.22 -29.77
N VAL A 299 -1.42 9.04 -30.04
CA VAL A 299 -2.19 7.78 -30.12
C VAL A 299 -2.93 7.48 -28.81
N ILE A 300 -2.29 7.70 -27.65
CA ILE A 300 -2.96 7.49 -26.35
C ILE A 300 -4.05 8.55 -26.15
N GLN A 301 -3.77 9.81 -26.48
CA GLN A 301 -4.73 10.91 -26.32
C GLN A 301 -5.98 10.73 -27.20
N ASP A 302 -5.78 10.41 -28.48
CA ASP A 302 -6.86 10.16 -29.43
C ASP A 302 -7.70 8.98 -28.97
N TYR A 303 -7.07 7.88 -28.54
CA TYR A 303 -7.78 6.72 -28.03
C TYR A 303 -8.57 7.01 -26.75
N CYS A 304 -7.99 7.70 -25.78
CA CYS A 304 -8.73 8.12 -24.57
C CYS A 304 -9.91 9.05 -24.92
N SER A 305 -9.75 9.90 -25.93
CA SER A 305 -10.81 10.79 -26.41
C SER A 305 -12.00 10.01 -26.97
N THR A 306 -11.78 8.88 -27.66
CA THR A 306 -12.86 7.97 -28.09
C THR A 306 -13.65 7.36 -26.93
N LEU A 307 -13.03 7.28 -25.74
CA LEU A 307 -13.66 6.81 -24.49
C LEU A 307 -14.31 7.95 -23.69
N GLY A 308 -14.29 9.18 -24.23
CA GLY A 308 -14.77 10.39 -23.58
C GLY A 308 -13.92 10.82 -22.38
N ILE A 309 -12.61 10.58 -22.40
CA ILE A 309 -11.69 10.88 -21.30
C ILE A 309 -10.50 11.68 -21.83
N LYS A 310 -10.05 12.67 -21.07
CA LYS A 310 -8.83 13.41 -21.36
C LYS A 310 -7.60 12.63 -20.87
N ALA A 311 -6.55 12.60 -21.68
CA ALA A 311 -5.23 12.13 -21.29
C ALA A 311 -4.24 13.29 -21.34
N ASN A 312 -3.62 13.62 -20.20
CA ASN A 312 -2.68 14.74 -20.09
C ASN A 312 -1.24 14.21 -20.05
N LEU A 313 -0.37 14.80 -20.87
CA LEU A 313 1.06 14.52 -20.83
C LEU A 313 1.66 15.15 -19.56
N CYS A 314 2.44 14.38 -18.82
CA CYS A 314 2.97 14.76 -17.52
C CYS A 314 4.50 14.72 -17.54
N MET A 315 5.13 15.86 -17.23
CA MET A 315 6.59 16.05 -17.23
C MET A 315 7.14 16.38 -15.83
N HIS A 316 6.40 16.10 -14.76
CA HIS A 316 6.77 16.47 -13.39
C HIS A 316 8.12 15.93 -12.92
N TRP A 317 8.53 14.76 -13.42
CA TRP A 317 9.87 14.23 -13.12
C TRP A 317 10.98 15.19 -13.56
N ALA A 318 10.82 15.86 -14.71
CA ALA A 318 11.82 16.79 -15.27
C ALA A 318 11.54 18.27 -14.94
N LYS A 319 10.28 18.63 -14.67
CA LYS A 319 9.82 20.03 -14.59
C LYS A 319 9.07 20.38 -13.29
N GLY A 320 9.02 19.49 -12.29
CA GLY A 320 8.29 19.73 -11.05
C GLY A 320 6.79 19.95 -11.28
N GLY A 321 6.14 20.75 -10.43
CA GLY A 321 4.72 21.08 -10.50
C GLY A 321 4.30 21.75 -11.82
N GLU A 322 5.22 22.46 -12.48
CA GLU A 322 4.97 23.04 -13.82
C GLU A 322 4.57 21.94 -14.82
N GLY A 323 5.22 20.79 -14.73
CA GLY A 323 5.02 19.65 -15.62
C GLY A 323 3.68 18.92 -15.46
N THR A 324 2.81 19.34 -14.53
CA THR A 324 1.48 18.74 -14.28
C THR A 324 0.35 19.75 -14.21
N LYS A 325 0.56 21.03 -14.52
CA LYS A 325 -0.49 22.07 -14.47
C LYS A 325 -1.76 21.69 -15.23
N GLU A 326 -1.63 21.18 -16.45
CA GLU A 326 -2.79 20.77 -17.26
C GLU A 326 -3.58 19.62 -16.63
N LEU A 327 -2.88 18.62 -16.08
CA LEU A 327 -3.50 17.53 -15.34
C LEU A 327 -4.22 18.07 -14.10
N SER A 328 -3.57 18.93 -13.31
CA SER A 328 -4.13 19.52 -12.10
C SER A 328 -5.39 20.32 -12.37
N ASN A 329 -5.38 21.19 -13.38
CA ASN A 329 -6.56 21.95 -13.80
C ASN A 329 -7.72 21.03 -14.21
N HIS A 330 -7.42 19.97 -14.97
CA HIS A 330 -8.44 19.01 -15.38
C HIS A 330 -8.99 18.19 -14.21
N VAL A 331 -8.14 17.79 -13.25
CA VAL A 331 -8.57 17.13 -12.01
C VAL A 331 -9.53 18.01 -11.21
N VAL A 332 -9.25 19.32 -11.12
CA VAL A 332 -10.15 20.29 -10.47
C VAL A 332 -11.52 20.32 -11.16
N GLU A 333 -11.56 20.34 -12.50
CA GLU A 333 -12.80 20.28 -13.28
C GLU A 333 -13.60 18.99 -13.01
N LEU A 334 -12.93 17.84 -12.99
CA LEU A 334 -13.58 16.55 -12.72
C LEU A 334 -14.12 16.49 -11.28
N CYS A 335 -13.37 16.97 -10.31
CA CYS A 335 -13.82 17.05 -8.92
C CYS A 335 -15.08 17.93 -8.76
N LYS A 336 -15.18 19.03 -9.51
CA LYS A 336 -16.39 19.89 -9.53
C LYS A 336 -17.60 19.20 -10.18
N LYS A 337 -17.38 18.32 -11.16
CA LYS A 337 -18.44 17.53 -11.84
C LYS A 337 -18.86 16.29 -11.06
N SER A 338 -18.06 15.87 -10.08
CA SER A 338 -18.22 14.61 -9.35
C SER A 338 -19.60 14.48 -8.71
N LYS A 339 -20.36 13.46 -9.14
CA LYS A 339 -21.67 13.14 -8.58
C LYS A 339 -21.52 12.09 -7.48
N LYS A 340 -21.43 12.54 -6.23
CA LYS A 340 -21.22 11.68 -5.04
C LYS A 340 -22.27 10.58 -4.80
N ARG A 341 -23.40 10.56 -5.49
CA ARG A 341 -24.48 9.58 -5.25
C ARG A 341 -24.27 8.20 -5.90
N LYS A 342 -23.23 8.01 -6.72
CA LYS A 342 -23.01 6.78 -7.53
C LYS A 342 -21.90 5.85 -7.03
N PHE A 343 -21.27 6.15 -5.90
CA PHE A 343 -20.13 5.43 -5.35
C PHE A 343 -20.52 4.50 -4.21
#